data_AF-A0A972N3W8-F1
#
_entry.id   AF-A0A972N3W8-F1
#
_cell.length_a   1.000
_cell.length_b   1.000
_cell.length_c   1.000
_cell.angle_alpha   90.00
_cell.angle_beta   90.00
_cell.angle_gamma   90.00
#
_symmetry.space_group_name_H-M   'P 1'
#
loop_
_entity.id
_entity.type
_entity.pdbx_description
1 polymer ?
#
loop_
_entity_poly.entity_id
_entity_poly.type
_entity_poly.pdbx_seq_one_letter_code
_entity_poly.pdbx_strand_id
1 'polypeptide(L)'
;MAESIEDILLTEDKVNSNCISNLLVLISLPITILIFISIDTFRFSFLSLEKSSLFFSLILLSFSIYFYKKSPFYIVCDAQSAVEHLKNLLKEKIEKQSFSIDNETKSIGDLKSIVFDFKEKYKIDIRSKILQSLTYLSVIFLGIFYEINLKNISFLIFYALILFSWQFYWENRLLENIEHLIEKIENEFTEKFWEKNELKKYEIIQNEILSDRIQKSFNKAFDPKFIKNLEYTLKSQIEALLENIKKEKDFQDKLFQKQSRLLENYKNMEQKQLEALNHIKASKENSDLIFKNIQKINSSLEDSVDKLSKEIRLLNVVTLNTFEKISNSINRFEESYENISKETAKVYKVLEKSSKIYSEKEEFSKERAEDISKLLKTLNLNIEILNKNFDILESIFSHYQWQLSRQENKVLVKK
;
A
#
# COMPACT_ATOMS: atom_id res chain seq x y z
N MET A 1 -9.21 -33.13 -2.42
CA MET A 1 -10.33 -32.43 -3.12
C MET A 1 -10.27 -30.90 -2.98
N ALA A 2 -9.43 -30.31 -2.12
CA ALA A 2 -9.29 -28.85 -2.01
C ALA A 2 -8.27 -28.23 -3.00
N GLU A 3 -7.35 -29.01 -3.57
CA GLU A 3 -6.25 -28.51 -4.43
C GLU A 3 -6.63 -28.25 -5.90
N SER A 4 -7.81 -28.63 -6.38
CA SER A 4 -8.10 -28.57 -7.84
C SER A 4 -8.82 -27.31 -8.31
N ILE A 5 -8.96 -26.27 -7.48
CA ILE A 5 -9.75 -25.07 -7.84
C ILE A 5 -8.83 -23.85 -8.08
N GLU A 6 -7.67 -23.79 -7.43
CA GLU A 6 -6.69 -22.73 -7.68
C GLU A 6 -6.05 -22.84 -9.08
N ASP A 7 -5.79 -24.06 -9.56
CA ASP A 7 -5.20 -24.29 -10.88
C ASP A 7 -6.17 -24.02 -12.06
N ILE A 8 -7.48 -23.89 -11.80
CA ILE A 8 -8.50 -23.69 -12.84
C ILE A 8 -8.78 -22.20 -13.11
N LEU A 9 -8.40 -21.31 -12.20
CA LEU A 9 -8.55 -19.85 -12.37
C LEU A 9 -7.52 -19.25 -13.34
N LEU A 10 -6.54 -20.02 -13.83
CA LEU A 10 -5.45 -19.54 -14.68
C LEU A 10 -5.68 -19.72 -16.18
N THR A 11 -6.81 -20.30 -16.62
CA THR A 11 -7.16 -20.38 -18.05
C THR A 11 -8.10 -19.22 -18.43
N GLU A 12 -7.58 -17.99 -18.42
CA GLU A 12 -8.35 -16.73 -18.56
C GLU A 12 -8.49 -16.20 -20.02
N ASP A 13 -7.97 -16.86 -21.06
CA ASP A 13 -7.80 -16.20 -22.37
C ASP A 13 -9.01 -16.20 -23.33
N LYS A 14 -10.20 -16.61 -22.87
CA LYS A 14 -11.46 -16.46 -23.64
C LYS A 14 -12.48 -15.61 -22.89
N VAL A 15 -12.08 -14.40 -22.49
CA VAL A 15 -13.03 -13.40 -22.00
C VAL A 15 -13.93 -12.94 -23.15
N ASN A 16 -15.21 -13.30 -23.07
CA ASN A 16 -16.28 -12.94 -23.99
C ASN A 16 -16.33 -11.43 -24.26
N SER A 17 -16.50 -11.05 -25.54
CA SER A 17 -16.73 -9.66 -26.00
C SER A 17 -17.87 -8.94 -25.25
N ASN A 18 -18.78 -9.69 -24.64
CA ASN A 18 -19.92 -9.18 -23.88
C ASN A 18 -19.52 -8.53 -22.54
N CYS A 19 -18.36 -8.87 -21.97
CA CYS A 19 -17.89 -8.28 -20.72
C CYS A 19 -17.56 -6.79 -20.89
N ILE A 20 -17.00 -6.41 -22.04
CA ILE A 20 -16.65 -5.02 -22.37
C ILE A 20 -17.92 -4.17 -22.53
N SER A 21 -19.01 -4.72 -23.04
CA SER A 21 -20.28 -3.97 -23.15
C SER A 21 -20.83 -3.61 -21.77
N ASN A 22 -20.82 -4.56 -20.84
CA ASN A 22 -21.30 -4.33 -19.48
C ASN A 22 -20.36 -3.38 -18.71
N LEU A 23 -19.07 -3.44 -19.00
CA LEU A 23 -18.07 -2.48 -18.51
C LEU A 23 -18.41 -1.04 -18.91
N LEU A 24 -18.75 -0.83 -20.19
CA LEU A 24 -19.08 0.49 -20.71
C LEU A 24 -20.32 1.08 -20.01
N VAL A 25 -21.33 0.25 -19.73
CA VAL A 25 -22.51 0.67 -18.97
C VAL A 25 -22.15 1.13 -17.57
N LEU A 26 -21.21 0.45 -16.89
CA LEU A 26 -20.79 0.83 -15.53
C LEU A 26 -20.04 2.15 -15.49
N ILE A 27 -19.03 2.33 -16.37
CA ILE A 27 -18.21 3.56 -16.38
C ILE A 27 -19.01 4.73 -16.97
N SER A 28 -20.11 4.48 -17.68
CA SER A 28 -20.97 5.55 -18.21
C SER A 28 -21.41 6.56 -17.14
N LEU A 29 -21.74 6.11 -15.92
CA LEU A 29 -22.18 7.00 -14.84
C LEU A 29 -21.04 7.89 -14.29
N PRO A 30 -19.86 7.36 -13.89
CA PRO A 30 -18.70 8.19 -13.55
C PRO A 30 -18.28 9.14 -14.68
N ILE A 31 -18.29 8.69 -15.94
CA ILE A 31 -17.92 9.51 -17.09
C ILE A 31 -18.91 10.65 -17.30
N THR A 32 -20.22 10.37 -17.26
CA THR A 32 -21.25 11.42 -17.41
C THR A 32 -21.11 12.46 -16.32
N ILE A 33 -20.84 12.06 -15.08
CA ILE A 33 -20.63 12.99 -13.97
C ILE A 33 -19.34 13.80 -14.17
N LEU A 34 -18.25 13.16 -14.62
CA LEU A 34 -17.01 13.87 -14.96
C LEU A 34 -17.23 14.90 -16.08
N ILE A 35 -18.04 14.56 -17.08
CA ILE A 35 -18.43 15.48 -18.16
C ILE A 35 -19.22 16.67 -17.59
N PHE A 36 -20.19 16.44 -16.71
CA PHE A 36 -20.94 17.52 -16.05
C PHE A 36 -20.02 18.45 -15.23
N ILE A 37 -19.12 17.90 -14.42
CA ILE A 37 -18.14 18.68 -13.63
C ILE A 37 -17.20 19.48 -14.55
N SER A 38 -16.79 18.88 -15.67
CA SER A 38 -15.96 19.55 -16.68
C SER A 38 -16.72 20.71 -17.32
N ILE A 39 -17.99 20.53 -17.71
CA ILE A 39 -18.82 21.60 -18.29
C ILE A 39 -18.99 22.77 -17.30
N ASP A 40 -19.28 22.48 -16.03
CA ASP A 40 -19.46 23.51 -15.00
C ASP A 40 -18.17 24.31 -14.75
N THR A 41 -17.01 23.63 -14.71
CA THR A 41 -15.71 24.31 -14.52
C THR A 41 -15.32 25.24 -15.69
N PHE A 42 -15.88 25.04 -16.89
CA PHE A 42 -15.66 25.89 -18.07
C PHE A 42 -16.63 27.09 -18.20
N ARG A 43 -17.30 27.48 -17.10
CA ARG A 43 -18.08 28.74 -16.92
C ARG A 43 -19.57 28.70 -17.31
N PHE A 44 -20.23 27.55 -17.29
CA PHE A 44 -21.69 27.53 -17.16
C PHE A 44 -22.05 27.59 -15.66
N SER A 45 -22.29 28.81 -15.18
CA SER A 45 -22.33 29.22 -13.77
C SER A 45 -23.50 28.65 -12.94
N PHE A 46 -23.53 27.35 -12.62
CA PHE A 46 -24.48 26.82 -11.63
C PHE A 46 -23.83 26.45 -10.29
N LEU A 47 -22.62 25.90 -10.31
CA LEU A 47 -21.87 25.52 -9.11
C LEU A 47 -20.46 26.11 -9.22
N SER A 48 -20.06 26.97 -8.29
CA SER A 48 -18.72 27.57 -8.23
C SER A 48 -17.67 26.55 -7.77
N LEU A 49 -17.52 25.48 -8.54
CA LEU A 49 -16.58 24.39 -8.27
C LEU A 49 -15.14 24.86 -8.52
N GLU A 50 -14.27 24.66 -7.54
CA GLU A 50 -12.84 24.89 -7.68
C GLU A 50 -12.21 23.89 -8.65
N LYS A 51 -11.12 24.29 -9.33
CA LYS A 51 -10.36 23.41 -10.25
C LYS A 51 -9.83 22.15 -9.56
N SER A 52 -9.63 22.19 -8.24
CA SER A 52 -9.27 21.03 -7.42
C SER A 52 -10.30 19.89 -7.55
N SER A 53 -11.60 20.22 -7.68
CA SER A 53 -12.66 19.21 -7.80
C SER A 53 -12.52 18.35 -9.06
N LEU A 54 -12.16 18.96 -10.20
CA LEU A 54 -11.92 18.24 -11.46
C LEU A 54 -10.73 17.29 -11.35
N PHE A 55 -9.65 17.71 -10.68
CA PHE A 55 -8.49 16.86 -10.43
C PHE A 55 -8.86 15.63 -9.58
N PHE A 56 -9.61 15.83 -8.49
CA PHE A 56 -10.09 14.73 -7.66
C PHE A 56 -11.04 13.79 -8.41
N SER A 57 -11.94 14.32 -9.26
CA SER A 57 -12.81 13.49 -10.08
C SER A 57 -12.04 12.65 -11.10
N LEU A 58 -10.94 13.17 -11.67
CA LEU A 58 -10.05 12.40 -12.55
C LEU A 58 -9.32 11.28 -11.80
N ILE A 59 -8.81 11.57 -10.60
CA ILE A 59 -8.20 10.55 -9.73
C ILE A 59 -9.22 9.46 -9.40
N LEU A 60 -10.43 9.84 -9.00
CA LEU A 60 -11.49 8.92 -8.65
C LEU A 60 -11.89 8.05 -9.85
N LEU A 61 -12.00 8.62 -11.05
CA LEU A 61 -12.24 7.88 -12.29
C LEU A 61 -11.10 6.90 -12.60
N SER A 62 -9.84 7.33 -12.48
CA SER A 62 -8.67 6.47 -12.69
C SER A 62 -8.67 5.29 -11.71
N PHE A 63 -9.03 5.54 -10.44
CA PHE A 63 -9.19 4.47 -9.45
C PHE A 63 -10.37 3.56 -9.78
N SER A 64 -11.52 4.09 -10.21
CA SER A 64 -12.66 3.27 -10.65
C SER A 64 -12.29 2.36 -11.82
N ILE A 65 -11.46 2.84 -12.75
CA ILE A 65 -10.93 2.04 -13.88
C ILE A 65 -9.92 1.00 -13.36
N TYR A 66 -9.00 1.38 -12.49
CA TYR A 66 -8.00 0.45 -11.94
C TYR A 66 -8.65 -0.69 -11.15
N PHE A 67 -9.64 -0.36 -10.32
CA PHE A 67 -10.39 -1.34 -9.53
C PHE A 67 -11.50 -2.04 -10.32
N TYR A 68 -11.68 -1.73 -11.61
CA TYR A 68 -12.68 -2.39 -12.43
C TYR A 68 -12.46 -3.90 -12.51
N LYS A 69 -11.22 -4.39 -12.54
CA LYS A 69 -10.93 -5.84 -12.51
C LYS A 69 -11.44 -6.53 -11.23
N LYS A 70 -11.72 -5.76 -10.17
CA LYS A 70 -12.31 -6.23 -8.91
C LYS A 70 -13.79 -5.85 -8.75
N SER A 71 -14.40 -5.28 -9.79
CA SER A 71 -15.79 -4.83 -9.79
C SER A 71 -16.77 -6.03 -9.88
N PRO A 72 -17.99 -5.91 -9.33
CA PRO A 72 -19.09 -6.86 -9.56
C PRO A 72 -19.31 -7.20 -11.03
N PHE A 73 -19.00 -6.31 -11.95
CA PHE A 73 -19.18 -6.60 -13.37
C PHE A 73 -18.19 -7.62 -13.93
N TYR A 74 -16.95 -7.63 -13.43
CA TYR A 74 -16.02 -8.74 -13.70
C TYR A 74 -16.53 -10.03 -13.06
N ILE A 75 -17.15 -9.92 -11.87
CA ILE A 75 -17.80 -11.05 -11.20
C ILE A 75 -18.93 -11.65 -12.06
N VAL A 76 -19.65 -10.90 -12.90
CA VAL A 76 -20.62 -11.49 -13.86
C VAL A 76 -19.92 -12.45 -14.83
N CYS A 77 -18.77 -12.04 -15.35
CA CYS A 77 -18.02 -12.82 -16.32
C CYS A 77 -17.40 -14.05 -15.65
N ASP A 78 -16.85 -13.88 -14.45
CA ASP A 78 -16.47 -14.99 -13.58
C ASP A 78 -17.66 -15.92 -13.29
N ALA A 79 -18.87 -15.38 -13.11
CA ALA A 79 -20.06 -16.17 -12.84
C ALA A 79 -20.48 -17.02 -14.01
N GLN A 80 -20.43 -16.49 -15.23
CA GLN A 80 -20.71 -17.29 -16.43
C GLN A 80 -19.69 -18.42 -16.57
N SER A 81 -18.41 -18.13 -16.30
CA SER A 81 -17.37 -19.16 -16.27
C SER A 81 -17.60 -20.20 -15.17
N ALA A 82 -17.98 -19.77 -13.97
CA ALA A 82 -18.27 -20.65 -12.83
C ALA A 82 -19.52 -21.52 -13.08
N VAL A 83 -20.53 -20.97 -13.73
CA VAL A 83 -21.75 -21.67 -14.17
C VAL A 83 -21.42 -22.73 -15.22
N GLU A 84 -20.57 -22.42 -16.20
CA GLU A 84 -20.10 -23.41 -17.18
C GLU A 84 -19.23 -24.48 -16.52
N HIS A 85 -18.41 -24.10 -15.54
CA HIS A 85 -17.64 -25.04 -14.73
C HIS A 85 -18.55 -25.97 -13.93
N LEU A 86 -19.61 -25.46 -13.29
CA LEU A 86 -20.63 -26.28 -12.64
C LEU A 86 -21.25 -27.26 -13.63
N LYS A 87 -21.60 -26.79 -14.84
CA LYS A 87 -22.13 -27.64 -15.91
C LYS A 87 -21.18 -28.78 -16.26
N ASN A 88 -19.88 -28.49 -16.38
CA ASN A 88 -18.87 -29.49 -16.69
C ASN A 88 -18.63 -30.47 -15.53
N LEU A 89 -18.59 -29.99 -14.29
CA LEU A 89 -18.52 -30.84 -13.10
C LEU A 89 -19.71 -31.80 -13.00
N LEU A 90 -20.92 -31.32 -13.31
CA LEU A 90 -22.12 -32.14 -13.33
C LEU A 90 -22.05 -33.20 -14.44
N LYS A 91 -21.62 -32.83 -15.65
CA LYS A 91 -21.40 -33.80 -16.75
C LYS A 91 -20.37 -34.86 -16.38
N GLU A 92 -19.23 -34.46 -15.83
CA GLU A 92 -18.16 -35.38 -15.42
C GLU A 92 -18.63 -36.34 -14.33
N LYS A 93 -19.39 -35.84 -13.34
CA LYS A 93 -20.00 -36.71 -12.32
C LYS A 93 -21.00 -37.68 -12.91
N ILE A 94 -21.85 -37.21 -13.83
CA ILE A 94 -22.79 -38.09 -14.53
C ILE A 94 -22.05 -39.18 -15.30
N GLU A 95 -21.00 -38.84 -16.03
CA GLU A 95 -20.21 -39.84 -16.77
C GLU A 95 -19.56 -40.86 -15.84
N LYS A 96 -18.96 -40.41 -14.73
CA LYS A 96 -18.26 -41.28 -13.77
C LYS A 96 -19.19 -42.12 -12.89
N GLN A 97 -20.40 -41.65 -12.61
CA GLN A 97 -21.33 -42.26 -11.65
C GLN A 97 -22.67 -42.65 -12.29
N SER A 98 -22.69 -42.79 -13.61
CA SER A 98 -23.85 -43.26 -14.35
C SER A 98 -24.11 -44.73 -14.08
N PHE A 99 -25.39 -45.07 -13.89
CA PHE A 99 -25.86 -46.43 -13.79
C PHE A 99 -27.09 -46.59 -14.68
N SER A 100 -27.09 -47.64 -15.50
CA SER A 100 -28.17 -47.93 -16.44
C SER A 100 -29.16 -48.92 -15.84
N ILE A 101 -30.43 -48.53 -15.76
CA ILE A 101 -31.55 -49.38 -15.34
C ILE A 101 -32.65 -49.26 -16.38
N ASP A 102 -33.15 -50.40 -16.88
CA ASP A 102 -34.27 -50.46 -17.84
C ASP A 102 -34.10 -49.52 -19.06
N ASN A 103 -32.87 -49.49 -19.62
CA ASN A 103 -32.42 -48.62 -20.71
C ASN A 103 -32.30 -47.12 -20.40
N GLU A 104 -32.63 -46.67 -19.19
CA GLU A 104 -32.34 -45.31 -18.73
C GLU A 104 -30.98 -45.25 -18.03
N THR A 105 -30.15 -44.29 -18.40
CA THR A 105 -28.84 -44.08 -17.76
C THR A 105 -28.87 -42.75 -17.01
N LYS A 106 -28.90 -42.82 -15.67
CA LYS A 106 -28.86 -41.63 -14.79
C LYS A 106 -27.74 -41.78 -13.76
N SER A 107 -27.31 -40.66 -13.19
CA SER A 107 -26.23 -40.62 -12.21
C SER A 107 -26.73 -40.93 -10.81
N ILE A 108 -25.94 -41.69 -10.05
CA ILE A 108 -26.15 -41.93 -8.62
C ILE A 108 -25.50 -40.78 -7.85
N GLY A 109 -26.30 -39.80 -7.42
CA GLY A 109 -25.81 -38.65 -6.65
C GLY A 109 -26.93 -37.70 -6.22
N ASP A 110 -26.69 -36.94 -5.15
CA ASP A 110 -27.62 -35.91 -4.69
C ASP A 110 -27.32 -34.59 -5.41
N LEU A 111 -28.01 -34.35 -6.54
CA LEU A 111 -27.86 -33.12 -7.33
C LEU A 111 -28.02 -31.87 -6.44
N LYS A 112 -29.01 -31.89 -5.54
CA LYS A 112 -29.29 -30.77 -4.65
C LYS A 112 -28.12 -30.48 -3.74
N SER A 113 -27.46 -31.51 -3.20
CA SER A 113 -26.25 -31.34 -2.38
C SER A 113 -25.13 -30.69 -3.19
N ILE A 114 -24.91 -31.13 -4.43
CA ILE A 114 -23.81 -30.62 -5.27
C ILE A 114 -24.04 -29.15 -5.64
N VAL A 115 -25.27 -28.83 -6.07
CA VAL A 115 -25.67 -27.47 -6.43
C VAL A 115 -25.65 -26.57 -5.20
N PHE A 116 -26.09 -27.06 -4.04
CA PHE A 116 -26.04 -26.34 -2.78
C PHE A 116 -24.61 -26.00 -2.35
N ASP A 117 -23.70 -26.99 -2.36
CA ASP A 117 -22.30 -26.78 -1.99
C ASP A 117 -21.61 -25.77 -2.93
N PHE A 118 -21.91 -25.86 -4.23
CA PHE A 118 -21.44 -24.88 -5.21
C PHE A 118 -22.01 -23.49 -4.93
N LYS A 119 -23.33 -23.38 -4.68
CA LYS A 119 -24.02 -22.11 -4.41
C LYS A 119 -23.47 -21.43 -3.16
N GLU A 120 -23.28 -22.15 -2.06
CA GLU A 120 -22.70 -21.61 -0.82
C GLU A 120 -21.27 -21.15 -1.04
N LYS A 121 -20.43 -21.98 -1.65
CA LYS A 121 -19.02 -21.61 -1.91
C LYS A 121 -18.93 -20.38 -2.82
N TYR A 122 -19.74 -20.34 -3.86
CA TYR A 122 -19.73 -19.25 -4.83
C TYR A 122 -20.27 -17.94 -4.21
N LYS A 123 -21.31 -18.02 -3.38
CA LYS A 123 -21.85 -16.88 -2.64
C LYS A 123 -20.83 -16.29 -1.66
N ILE A 124 -20.03 -17.13 -1.00
CA ILE A 124 -18.94 -16.68 -0.13
C ILE A 124 -17.86 -15.95 -0.94
N ASP A 125 -17.45 -16.50 -2.09
CA ASP A 125 -16.44 -15.86 -2.96
C ASP A 125 -16.91 -14.50 -3.48
N ILE A 126 -18.15 -14.42 -3.98
CA ILE A 126 -18.75 -13.16 -4.43
C ILE A 126 -18.81 -12.14 -3.29
N ARG A 127 -19.29 -12.54 -2.11
CA ARG A 127 -19.35 -11.63 -0.94
C ARG A 127 -17.97 -11.14 -0.53
N SER A 128 -16.95 -12.00 -0.58
CA SER A 128 -15.56 -11.62 -0.28
C SER A 128 -15.04 -10.59 -1.28
N LYS A 129 -15.21 -10.84 -2.59
CA LYS A 129 -14.81 -9.90 -3.66
C LYS A 129 -15.55 -8.57 -3.55
N ILE A 130 -16.86 -8.59 -3.26
CA ILE A 130 -17.66 -7.40 -3.01
C ILE A 130 -17.15 -6.64 -1.79
N LEU A 131 -16.93 -7.32 -0.66
CA LEU A 131 -16.45 -6.69 0.57
C LEU A 131 -15.10 -6.02 0.38
N GLN A 132 -14.20 -6.67 -0.38
CA GLN A 132 -12.94 -6.04 -0.77
C GLN A 132 -13.18 -4.76 -1.57
N SER A 133 -14.06 -4.79 -2.59
CA SER A 133 -14.37 -3.60 -3.40
C SER A 133 -14.93 -2.44 -2.56
N LEU A 134 -15.82 -2.74 -1.61
CA LEU A 134 -16.41 -1.77 -0.68
C LEU A 134 -15.37 -1.18 0.28
N THR A 135 -14.44 -2.01 0.74
CA THR A 135 -13.36 -1.57 1.64
C THR A 135 -12.41 -0.62 0.94
N TYR A 136 -12.09 -0.85 -0.34
CA TYR A 136 -11.29 0.10 -1.11
C TYR A 136 -12.02 1.42 -1.32
N LEU A 137 -13.32 1.37 -1.63
CA LEU A 137 -14.14 2.55 -1.82
C LEU A 137 -14.17 3.41 -0.55
N SER A 138 -14.35 2.79 0.62
CA SER A 138 -14.39 3.50 1.91
C SER A 138 -13.04 4.12 2.28
N VAL A 139 -11.93 3.44 2.01
CA VAL A 139 -10.57 3.98 2.22
C VAL A 139 -10.29 5.19 1.33
N ILE A 140 -10.70 5.13 0.05
CA ILE A 140 -10.57 6.28 -0.87
C ILE A 140 -11.38 7.47 -0.37
N PHE A 141 -12.61 7.23 0.08
CA PHE A 141 -13.43 8.29 0.66
C PHE A 141 -12.76 8.89 1.91
N LEU A 142 -12.26 8.08 2.83
CA LEU A 142 -11.53 8.57 4.01
C LEU A 142 -10.32 9.43 3.64
N GLY A 143 -9.57 9.05 2.61
CA GLY A 143 -8.45 9.85 2.09
C GLY A 143 -8.90 11.21 1.55
N ILE A 144 -9.98 11.24 0.75
CA ILE A 144 -10.54 12.48 0.20
C ILE A 144 -11.09 13.39 1.32
N PHE A 145 -11.71 12.80 2.35
CA PHE A 145 -12.21 13.53 3.52
C PHE A 145 -11.10 14.20 4.33
N TYR A 146 -9.91 13.61 4.39
CA TYR A 146 -8.78 14.17 5.13
C TYR A 146 -8.19 15.40 4.45
N GLU A 147 -8.23 15.45 3.11
CA GLU A 147 -7.53 16.46 2.31
C GLU A 147 -8.40 17.69 1.96
N ILE A 148 -9.73 17.56 1.99
CA ILE A 148 -10.65 18.60 1.51
C ILE A 148 -11.21 19.45 2.66
N ASN A 149 -11.05 20.76 2.52
CA ASN A 149 -11.54 21.79 3.44
C ASN A 149 -13.08 21.70 3.63
N LEU A 150 -13.56 21.89 4.87
CA LEU A 150 -14.92 21.57 5.35
C LEU A 150 -16.13 22.05 4.49
N LYS A 151 -15.94 23.03 3.59
CA LYS A 151 -17.03 23.65 2.82
C LYS A 151 -17.65 22.77 1.72
N ASN A 152 -16.91 21.82 1.15
CA ASN A 152 -17.41 21.00 0.03
C ASN A 152 -17.78 19.56 0.43
N ILE A 153 -17.76 19.25 1.72
CA ILE A 153 -17.99 17.89 2.24
C ILE A 153 -19.39 17.36 1.90
N SER A 154 -20.43 18.19 1.96
CA SER A 154 -21.82 17.74 1.75
C SER A 154 -22.06 17.17 0.35
N PHE A 155 -21.47 17.76 -0.69
CA PHE A 155 -21.62 17.28 -2.07
C PHE A 155 -20.88 15.96 -2.29
N LEU A 156 -19.66 15.83 -1.74
CA LEU A 156 -18.87 14.61 -1.81
C LEU A 156 -19.53 13.44 -1.09
N ILE A 157 -20.14 13.68 0.08
CA ILE A 157 -20.93 12.68 0.81
C ILE A 157 -22.11 12.21 -0.02
N PHE A 158 -22.87 13.15 -0.59
CA PHE A 158 -24.03 12.81 -1.40
C PHE A 158 -23.63 11.99 -2.63
N TYR A 159 -22.54 12.37 -3.28
CA TYR A 159 -21.96 11.62 -4.40
C TYR A 159 -21.52 10.21 -4.00
N ALA A 160 -20.85 10.08 -2.85
CA ALA A 160 -20.44 8.80 -2.30
C ALA A 160 -21.63 7.87 -2.03
N LEU A 161 -22.72 8.42 -1.46
CA LEU A 161 -23.95 7.67 -1.20
C LEU A 161 -24.64 7.22 -2.48
N ILE A 162 -24.66 8.05 -3.52
CA ILE A 162 -25.22 7.65 -4.82
C ILE A 162 -24.39 6.53 -5.44
N LEU A 163 -23.06 6.66 -5.48
CA LEU A 163 -22.18 5.62 -6.01
C LEU A 163 -22.32 4.31 -5.24
N PHE A 164 -22.37 4.38 -3.90
CA PHE A 164 -22.58 3.22 -3.05
C PHE A 164 -23.94 2.56 -3.30
N SER A 165 -25.01 3.36 -3.41
CA SER A 165 -26.36 2.83 -3.68
C SER A 165 -26.44 2.20 -5.07
N TRP A 166 -25.82 2.84 -6.07
CA TRP A 166 -25.74 2.33 -7.44
C TRP A 166 -24.99 0.99 -7.49
N GLN A 167 -23.85 0.92 -6.82
CA GLN A 167 -23.05 -0.29 -6.67
C GLN A 167 -23.86 -1.42 -6.01
N PHE A 168 -24.45 -1.15 -4.85
CA PHE A 168 -25.26 -2.12 -4.10
C PHE A 168 -26.47 -2.63 -4.90
N TYR A 169 -27.12 -1.75 -5.67
CA TYR A 169 -28.21 -2.12 -6.56
C TYR A 169 -27.77 -3.16 -7.61
N TRP A 170 -26.64 -2.91 -8.28
CA TRP A 170 -26.11 -3.83 -9.28
C TRP A 170 -25.63 -5.15 -8.68
N GLU A 171 -25.06 -5.13 -7.47
CA GLU A 171 -24.65 -6.35 -6.76
C GLU A 171 -25.83 -7.29 -6.47
N ASN A 172 -26.94 -6.75 -5.96
CA ASN A 172 -28.12 -7.57 -5.69
C ASN A 172 -28.74 -8.14 -6.96
N ARG A 173 -28.86 -7.30 -8.00
CA ARG A 173 -29.38 -7.73 -9.30
C ARG A 173 -28.53 -8.81 -9.96
N LEU A 174 -27.21 -8.73 -9.76
CA LEU A 174 -26.25 -9.70 -10.25
C LEU A 174 -26.38 -11.04 -9.53
N LEU A 175 -26.51 -11.02 -8.21
CA LEU A 175 -26.75 -12.22 -7.42
C LEU A 175 -28.04 -12.93 -7.84
N GLU A 176 -29.12 -12.19 -8.05
CA GLU A 176 -30.40 -12.72 -8.51
C GLU A 176 -30.29 -13.39 -9.90
N ASN A 177 -29.59 -12.75 -10.85
CA ASN A 177 -29.35 -13.33 -12.17
C ASN A 177 -28.55 -14.64 -12.10
N ILE A 178 -27.55 -14.70 -11.23
CA ILE A 178 -26.72 -15.90 -11.04
C ILE A 178 -27.55 -17.01 -10.41
N GLU A 179 -28.38 -16.69 -9.42
CA GLU A 179 -29.28 -17.67 -8.80
C GLU A 179 -30.24 -18.27 -9.83
N HIS A 180 -30.82 -17.46 -10.72
CA HIS A 180 -31.64 -17.95 -11.82
C HIS A 180 -30.86 -18.82 -12.82
N LEU A 181 -29.60 -18.50 -13.11
CA LEU A 181 -28.76 -19.34 -13.97
C LEU A 181 -28.46 -20.69 -13.33
N ILE A 182 -28.16 -20.71 -12.03
CA ILE A 182 -27.91 -21.94 -11.27
C ILE A 182 -29.19 -22.78 -11.20
N GLU A 183 -30.34 -22.17 -10.92
CA GLU A 183 -31.65 -22.84 -10.90
C GLU A 183 -32.00 -23.44 -12.28
N LYS A 184 -31.70 -22.72 -13.36
CA LYS A 184 -31.89 -23.23 -14.71
C LYS A 184 -31.02 -24.47 -14.99
N ILE A 185 -29.76 -24.46 -14.52
CA ILE A 185 -28.88 -25.64 -14.61
C ILE A 185 -29.41 -26.78 -13.74
N GLU A 186 -29.83 -26.50 -12.51
CA GLU A 186 -30.42 -27.51 -11.63
C GLU A 186 -31.57 -28.20 -12.37
N ASN A 187 -32.52 -27.43 -12.90
CA ASN A 187 -33.65 -27.95 -13.69
C ASN A 187 -33.22 -28.72 -14.96
N GLU A 188 -32.19 -28.29 -15.69
CA GLU A 188 -31.65 -29.00 -16.87
C GLU A 188 -31.05 -30.37 -16.50
N PHE A 189 -30.53 -30.51 -15.28
CA PHE A 189 -29.86 -31.72 -14.82
C PHE A 189 -30.72 -32.60 -13.92
N THR A 190 -31.84 -32.12 -13.38
CA THR A 190 -32.73 -32.90 -12.48
C THR A 190 -33.13 -34.25 -13.09
N GLU A 191 -33.48 -34.29 -14.36
CA GLU A 191 -33.90 -35.54 -15.04
C GLU A 191 -32.76 -36.57 -15.23
N LYS A 192 -31.50 -36.13 -15.09
CA LYS A 192 -30.30 -36.96 -15.28
C LYS A 192 -29.79 -37.60 -13.99
N PHE A 193 -30.39 -37.29 -12.85
CA PHE A 193 -30.06 -37.88 -11.55
C PHE A 193 -31.21 -38.74 -11.07
N TRP A 194 -30.89 -39.87 -10.45
CA TRP A 194 -31.90 -40.71 -9.81
C TRP A 194 -32.44 -40.03 -8.55
N GLU A 195 -33.76 -40.00 -8.37
CA GLU A 195 -34.32 -39.57 -7.10
C GLU A 195 -34.07 -40.60 -6.00
N LYS A 196 -33.91 -40.15 -4.74
CA LYS A 196 -33.73 -41.05 -3.58
C LYS A 196 -34.83 -42.11 -3.48
N ASN A 197 -36.06 -41.75 -3.87
CA ASN A 197 -37.20 -42.67 -3.85
C ASN A 197 -37.10 -43.74 -4.95
N GLU A 198 -36.62 -43.36 -6.15
CA GLU A 198 -36.38 -44.29 -7.25
C GLU A 198 -35.28 -45.29 -6.90
N LEU A 199 -34.16 -44.82 -6.36
CA LEU A 199 -33.06 -45.68 -5.90
C LEU A 199 -33.53 -46.69 -4.85
N LYS A 200 -34.34 -46.25 -3.87
CA LYS A 200 -34.90 -47.13 -2.84
C LYS A 200 -35.83 -48.20 -3.44
N LYS A 201 -36.63 -47.84 -4.44
CA LYS A 201 -37.49 -48.80 -5.15
C LYS A 201 -36.65 -49.85 -5.88
N TYR A 202 -35.58 -49.44 -6.55
CA TYR A 202 -34.68 -50.38 -7.23
C TYR A 202 -33.92 -51.28 -6.27
N GLU A 203 -33.48 -50.77 -5.12
CA GLU A 203 -32.85 -51.58 -4.07
C GLU A 203 -33.80 -52.67 -3.57
N ILE A 204 -35.08 -52.35 -3.37
CA ILE A 204 -36.11 -53.32 -2.98
C ILE A 204 -36.29 -54.40 -4.08
N ILE A 205 -36.42 -54.00 -5.35
CA ILE A 205 -36.59 -54.93 -6.48
C ILE A 205 -35.36 -55.84 -6.64
N GLN A 206 -34.15 -55.28 -6.53
CA GLN A 206 -32.89 -56.05 -6.56
C GLN A 206 -32.86 -57.10 -5.45
N ASN A 207 -33.22 -56.71 -4.23
CA ASN A 207 -33.27 -57.61 -3.08
C ASN A 207 -34.32 -58.72 -3.24
N GLU A 208 -35.46 -58.42 -3.84
CA GLU A 208 -36.52 -59.39 -4.13
C GLU A 208 -36.08 -60.41 -5.21
N ILE A 209 -35.47 -59.93 -6.30
CA ILE A 209 -34.89 -60.81 -7.36
C ILE A 209 -33.77 -61.68 -6.78
N LEU A 210 -32.90 -61.14 -5.92
CA LEU A 210 -31.86 -61.89 -5.23
C LEU A 210 -32.46 -62.98 -4.34
N SER A 211 -33.49 -62.66 -3.56
CA SER A 211 -34.22 -63.62 -2.72
C SER A 211 -34.81 -64.77 -3.55
N ASP A 212 -35.49 -64.46 -4.66
CA ASP A 212 -36.06 -65.45 -5.58
C ASP A 212 -35.00 -66.33 -6.24
N ARG A 213 -33.87 -65.74 -6.62
CA ARG A 213 -32.75 -66.46 -7.22
C ARG A 213 -32.07 -67.36 -6.19
N ILE A 214 -31.92 -66.92 -4.95
CA ILE A 214 -31.43 -67.74 -3.83
C ILE A 214 -32.38 -68.92 -3.59
N GLN A 215 -33.69 -68.69 -3.55
CA GLN A 215 -34.69 -69.74 -3.32
C GLN A 215 -34.71 -70.80 -4.44
N LYS A 216 -34.60 -70.38 -5.71
CA LYS A 216 -34.47 -71.29 -6.87
C LYS A 216 -33.15 -72.06 -6.88
N SER A 217 -32.07 -71.43 -6.43
CA SER A 217 -30.75 -72.07 -6.34
C SER A 217 -30.69 -73.09 -5.20
N PHE A 218 -31.36 -72.79 -4.08
CA PHE A 218 -31.50 -73.67 -2.92
C PHE A 218 -32.18 -75.00 -3.30
N ASN A 219 -33.22 -74.97 -4.15
CA ASN A 219 -33.92 -76.16 -4.63
C ASN A 219 -33.11 -77.01 -5.62
N LYS A 220 -32.08 -76.45 -6.26
CA LYS A 220 -31.17 -77.18 -7.16
C LYS A 220 -29.93 -77.77 -6.44
N ALA A 221 -29.66 -77.34 -5.21
CA ALA A 221 -28.44 -77.68 -4.47
C ALA A 221 -28.46 -79.03 -3.72
N PHE A 222 -29.57 -79.77 -3.73
CA PHE A 222 -29.70 -81.06 -3.01
C PHE A 222 -29.48 -82.31 -3.91
N ASP A 223 -28.68 -82.20 -4.97
CA ASP A 223 -28.19 -83.36 -5.74
C ASP A 223 -26.91 -83.93 -5.07
N PRO A 224 -26.82 -85.22 -4.74
CA PRO A 224 -25.62 -85.84 -4.17
C PRO A 224 -24.31 -85.62 -4.98
N LYS A 225 -24.41 -85.42 -6.30
CA LYS A 225 -23.27 -85.03 -7.15
C LYS A 225 -22.83 -83.59 -6.91
N PHE A 226 -23.78 -82.70 -6.63
CA PHE A 226 -23.51 -81.31 -6.26
C PHE A 226 -22.77 -81.25 -4.92
N ILE A 227 -23.13 -82.07 -3.93
CA ILE A 227 -22.45 -82.10 -2.62
C ILE A 227 -20.96 -82.45 -2.76
N LYS A 228 -20.60 -83.43 -3.61
CA LYS A 228 -19.19 -83.80 -3.86
C LYS A 228 -18.40 -82.71 -4.61
N ASN A 229 -19.01 -82.10 -5.64
CA ASN A 229 -18.38 -80.97 -6.34
C ASN A 229 -18.28 -79.73 -5.46
N LEU A 230 -19.24 -79.53 -4.56
CA LEU A 230 -19.27 -78.43 -3.60
C LEU A 230 -18.20 -78.62 -2.53
N GLU A 231 -17.94 -79.84 -2.07
CA GLU A 231 -16.81 -80.14 -1.18
C GLU A 231 -15.47 -79.81 -1.84
N TYR A 232 -15.26 -80.21 -3.10
CA TYR A 232 -14.02 -79.90 -3.83
C TYR A 232 -13.88 -78.40 -4.13
N THR A 233 -14.97 -77.74 -4.53
CA THR A 233 -15.01 -76.30 -4.82
C THR A 233 -14.79 -75.49 -3.54
N LEU A 234 -15.47 -75.85 -2.44
CA LEU A 234 -15.27 -75.25 -1.13
C LEU A 234 -13.83 -75.40 -0.67
N LYS A 235 -13.22 -76.58 -0.83
CA LYS A 235 -11.81 -76.76 -0.45
C LYS A 235 -10.89 -75.83 -1.22
N SER A 236 -11.04 -75.73 -2.55
CA SER A 236 -10.23 -74.82 -3.36
C SER A 236 -10.50 -73.34 -3.04
N GLN A 237 -11.76 -72.98 -2.77
CA GLN A 237 -12.14 -71.62 -2.39
C GLN A 237 -11.64 -71.26 -0.99
N ILE A 238 -11.65 -72.20 -0.04
CA ILE A 238 -11.08 -72.04 1.30
C ILE A 238 -9.57 -71.88 1.21
N GLU A 239 -8.87 -72.65 0.37
CA GLU A 239 -7.43 -72.50 0.13
C GLU A 239 -7.12 -71.12 -0.51
N ALA A 240 -7.88 -70.70 -1.52
CA ALA A 240 -7.74 -69.38 -2.14
C ALA A 240 -8.07 -68.23 -1.16
N LEU A 241 -9.10 -68.39 -0.33
CA LEU A 241 -9.45 -67.43 0.71
C LEU A 241 -8.36 -67.36 1.79
N LEU A 242 -7.79 -68.49 2.21
CA LEU A 242 -6.66 -68.52 3.15
C LEU A 242 -5.41 -67.83 2.58
N GLU A 243 -5.14 -68.02 1.28
CA GLU A 243 -4.03 -67.33 0.61
C GLU A 243 -4.29 -65.82 0.50
N ASN A 244 -5.52 -65.41 0.19
CA ASN A 244 -5.91 -64.01 0.16
C ASN A 244 -5.87 -63.37 1.55
N ILE A 245 -6.34 -64.05 2.59
CA ILE A 245 -6.25 -63.60 3.99
C ILE A 245 -4.78 -63.44 4.40
N LYS A 246 -3.88 -64.33 3.97
CA LYS A 246 -2.42 -64.16 4.19
C LYS A 246 -1.88 -62.92 3.48
N LYS A 247 -2.21 -62.73 2.20
CA LYS A 247 -1.78 -61.55 1.42
C LYS A 247 -2.32 -60.25 2.02
N GLU A 248 -3.55 -60.27 2.50
CA GLU A 248 -4.19 -59.11 3.12
C GLU A 248 -3.60 -58.82 4.50
N LYS A 249 -3.25 -59.85 5.27
CA LYS A 249 -2.47 -59.69 6.51
C LYS A 249 -1.10 -59.07 6.24
N ASP A 250 -0.35 -59.58 5.26
CA ASP A 250 0.95 -59.01 4.87
C ASP A 250 0.82 -57.54 4.40
N PHE A 251 -0.29 -57.22 3.72
CA PHE A 251 -0.59 -55.86 3.31
C PHE A 251 -0.94 -54.95 4.50
N GLN A 252 -1.75 -55.44 5.44
CA GLN A 252 -2.07 -54.76 6.70
C GLN A 252 -0.79 -54.49 7.51
N ASP A 253 0.12 -55.46 7.62
CA ASP A 253 1.39 -55.30 8.33
C ASP A 253 2.27 -54.23 7.66
N LYS A 254 2.32 -54.19 6.31
CA LYS A 254 3.00 -53.12 5.56
C LYS A 254 2.36 -51.74 5.77
N LEU A 255 1.03 -51.68 5.80
CA LEU A 255 0.30 -50.44 6.09
C LEU A 255 0.60 -49.94 7.50
N PHE A 256 0.55 -50.82 8.51
CA PHE A 256 0.91 -50.49 9.88
C PHE A 256 2.35 -49.98 9.97
N GLN A 257 3.31 -50.66 9.32
CA GLN A 257 4.70 -50.21 9.31
C GLN A 257 4.86 -48.82 8.66
N LYS A 258 4.13 -48.55 7.56
CA LYS A 258 4.13 -47.24 6.91
C LYS A 258 3.50 -46.16 7.81
N GLN A 259 2.42 -46.49 8.50
CA GLN A 259 1.75 -45.60 9.44
C GLN A 259 2.66 -45.28 10.65
N SER A 260 3.37 -46.26 11.20
CA SER A 260 4.36 -46.03 12.28
C SER A 260 5.47 -45.08 11.85
N ARG A 261 6.01 -45.25 10.62
CA ARG A 261 7.03 -44.33 10.06
C ARG A 261 6.48 -42.93 9.87
N LEU A 262 5.23 -42.79 9.40
CA LEU A 262 4.58 -41.48 9.29
C LEU A 262 4.43 -40.83 10.66
N LEU A 263 3.99 -41.58 11.68
CA LEU A 263 3.83 -41.08 13.04
C LEU A 263 5.16 -40.59 13.63
N GLU A 264 6.24 -41.32 13.39
CA GLU A 264 7.60 -40.94 13.81
C GLU A 264 8.08 -39.67 13.09
N ASN A 265 7.83 -39.56 11.79
CA ASN A 265 8.11 -38.33 11.03
C ASN A 265 7.32 -37.13 11.55
N TYR A 266 6.05 -37.30 11.91
CA TYR A 266 5.24 -36.24 12.50
C TYR A 266 5.81 -35.78 13.85
N LYS A 267 6.22 -36.70 14.73
CA LYS A 267 6.89 -36.36 15.99
C LYS A 267 8.19 -35.58 15.77
N ASN A 268 8.99 -36.00 14.79
CA ASN A 268 10.23 -35.29 14.43
C ASN A 268 9.95 -33.88 13.86
N MET A 269 8.87 -33.70 13.10
CA MET A 269 8.44 -32.37 12.63
C MET A 269 7.95 -31.48 13.77
N GLU A 270 7.16 -32.02 14.69
CA GLU A 270 6.68 -31.31 15.87
C GLU A 270 7.86 -30.81 16.73
N GLN A 271 8.87 -31.66 16.95
CA GLN A 271 10.08 -31.26 17.65
C GLN A 271 10.84 -30.13 16.93
N LYS A 272 11.01 -30.23 15.61
CA LYS A 272 11.65 -29.16 14.82
C LYS A 272 10.86 -27.84 14.86
N GLN A 273 9.53 -27.91 14.87
CA GLN A 273 8.69 -26.72 15.02
C GLN A 273 8.86 -26.09 16.40
N LEU A 274 8.97 -26.89 17.46
CA LEU A 274 9.23 -26.39 18.81
C LEU A 274 10.61 -25.72 18.93
N GLU A 275 11.64 -26.32 18.32
CA GLU A 275 12.99 -25.74 18.25
C GLU A 275 12.98 -24.40 17.47
N ALA A 276 12.30 -24.35 16.32
CA ALA A 276 12.14 -23.11 15.55
C ALA A 276 11.41 -22.02 16.34
N LEU A 277 10.37 -22.37 17.09
CA LEU A 277 9.62 -21.43 17.92
C LEU A 277 10.49 -20.87 19.06
N ASN A 278 11.33 -21.70 19.67
CA ASN A 278 12.31 -21.25 20.68
C ASN A 278 13.35 -20.30 20.07
N HIS A 279 13.84 -20.57 18.86
CA HIS A 279 14.74 -19.67 18.14
C HIS A 279 14.07 -18.32 17.81
N ILE A 280 12.82 -18.33 17.36
CA ILE A 280 12.05 -17.10 17.09
C ILE A 280 11.88 -16.30 18.39
N LYS A 281 11.57 -16.96 19.51
CA LYS A 281 11.41 -16.31 20.81
C LYS A 281 12.71 -15.65 21.28
N ALA A 282 13.84 -16.36 21.20
CA ALA A 282 15.16 -15.80 21.52
C ALA A 282 15.53 -14.63 20.60
N SER A 283 15.22 -14.73 19.30
CA SER A 283 15.44 -13.64 18.34
C SER A 283 14.59 -12.41 18.68
N LYS A 284 13.35 -12.59 19.12
CA LYS A 284 12.48 -11.50 19.54
C LYS A 284 13.04 -10.77 20.77
N GLU A 285 13.49 -11.52 21.78
CA GLU A 285 14.11 -10.95 22.99
C GLU A 285 15.38 -10.14 22.65
N ASN A 286 16.21 -10.62 21.72
CA ASN A 286 17.36 -9.88 21.21
C ASN A 286 16.95 -8.60 20.46
N SER A 287 15.93 -8.66 19.60
CA SER A 287 15.41 -7.47 18.91
C SER A 287 14.88 -6.42 19.88
N ASP A 288 14.19 -6.82 20.95
CA ASP A 288 13.69 -5.91 21.98
C ASP A 288 14.84 -5.22 22.74
N LEU A 289 15.94 -5.93 23.01
CA LEU A 289 17.16 -5.36 23.58
C LEU A 289 17.83 -4.34 22.64
N ILE A 290 17.91 -4.66 21.34
CA ILE A 290 18.43 -3.74 20.32
C ILE A 290 17.57 -2.46 20.27
N PHE A 291 16.25 -2.61 20.27
CA PHE A 291 15.33 -1.47 20.22
C PHE A 291 15.49 -0.56 21.45
N LYS A 292 15.61 -1.13 22.65
CA LYS A 292 15.90 -0.36 23.88
C LYS A 292 17.24 0.39 23.80
N ASN A 293 18.27 -0.22 23.21
CA ASN A 293 19.56 0.45 23.02
C ASN A 293 19.48 1.59 22.01
N ILE A 294 18.77 1.41 20.90
CA ILE A 294 18.52 2.48 19.92
C ILE A 294 17.78 3.64 20.58
N GLN A 295 16.77 3.36 21.40
CA GLN A 295 16.01 4.39 22.12
C GLN A 295 16.91 5.21 23.06
N LYS A 296 17.83 4.56 23.79
CA LYS A 296 18.83 5.23 24.64
C LYS A 296 19.82 6.09 23.84
N ILE A 297 20.26 5.60 22.69
CA ILE A 297 21.14 6.36 21.79
C ILE A 297 20.42 7.61 21.29
N ASN A 298 19.15 7.47 20.90
CA ASN A 298 18.36 8.58 20.38
C ASN A 298 18.16 9.68 21.45
N SER A 299 17.82 9.30 22.69
CA SER A 299 17.71 10.28 23.78
C SER A 299 19.06 10.96 24.09
N SER A 300 20.17 10.23 24.06
CA SER A 300 21.50 10.81 24.25
C SER A 300 21.91 11.77 23.12
N LEU A 301 21.45 11.49 21.90
CA LEU A 301 21.69 12.35 20.74
C LEU A 301 20.87 13.64 20.86
N GLU A 302 19.60 13.54 21.27
CA GLU A 302 18.72 14.68 21.53
C GLU A 302 19.33 15.62 22.59
N ASP A 303 19.81 15.08 23.71
CA ASP A 303 20.53 15.86 24.74
C ASP A 303 21.79 16.55 24.21
N SER A 304 22.52 15.89 23.29
CA SER A 304 23.74 16.43 22.69
C SER A 304 23.43 17.56 21.71
N VAL A 305 22.37 17.41 20.91
CA VAL A 305 21.87 18.45 20.00
C VAL A 305 21.41 19.67 20.78
N ASP A 306 20.71 19.47 21.90
CA ASP A 306 20.27 20.56 22.78
C ASP A 306 21.44 21.31 23.42
N LYS A 307 22.49 20.61 23.85
CA LYS A 307 23.73 21.23 24.34
C LYS A 307 24.41 22.07 23.26
N LEU A 308 24.59 21.51 22.07
CA LEU A 308 25.18 22.23 20.93
C LEU A 308 24.36 23.46 20.54
N SER A 309 23.03 23.35 20.53
CA SER A 309 22.12 24.47 20.28
C SER A 309 22.28 25.60 21.29
N LYS A 310 22.45 25.27 22.58
CA LYS A 310 22.74 26.25 23.64
C LYS A 310 24.10 26.90 23.45
N GLU A 311 25.15 26.13 23.15
CA GLU A 311 26.49 26.66 22.91
C GLU A 311 26.54 27.59 21.71
N ILE A 312 25.87 27.25 20.60
CA ILE A 312 25.76 28.11 19.41
C ILE A 312 25.05 29.43 19.75
N ARG A 313 23.97 29.39 20.54
CA ARG A 313 23.27 30.60 20.99
C ARG A 313 24.18 31.49 21.84
N LEU A 314 24.94 30.92 22.78
CA LEU A 314 25.88 31.65 23.60
C LEU A 314 27.00 32.27 22.75
N LEU A 315 27.55 31.51 21.80
CA LEU A 315 28.59 32.00 20.90
C LEU A 315 28.08 33.20 20.09
N ASN A 316 26.87 33.11 19.53
CA ASN A 316 26.25 34.21 18.78
C ASN A 316 26.10 35.49 19.63
N VAL A 317 25.62 35.35 20.88
CA VAL A 317 25.47 36.49 21.80
C VAL A 317 26.84 37.12 22.12
N VAL A 318 27.86 36.31 22.39
CA VAL A 318 29.23 36.81 22.66
C VAL A 318 29.77 37.54 21.44
N THR A 319 29.64 36.97 20.24
CA THR A 319 30.09 37.63 19.01
C THR A 319 29.38 38.95 18.80
N LEU A 320 28.04 39.01 18.91
CA LEU A 320 27.27 40.24 18.74
C LEU A 320 27.71 41.33 19.74
N ASN A 321 27.92 40.97 21.01
CA ASN A 321 28.42 41.91 22.02
C ASN A 321 29.83 42.41 21.70
N THR A 322 30.71 41.57 21.15
CA THR A 322 32.05 42.02 20.71
C THR A 322 31.97 42.95 19.50
N PHE A 323 31.07 42.68 18.55
CA PHE A 323 30.83 43.55 17.41
C PHE A 323 30.30 44.92 17.84
N GLU A 324 29.35 44.96 18.77
CA GLU A 324 28.82 46.22 19.31
C GLU A 324 29.91 47.07 19.97
N LYS A 325 30.80 46.45 20.75
CA LYS A 325 31.95 47.16 21.36
C LYS A 325 32.88 47.74 20.30
N ILE A 326 33.21 46.97 19.26
CA ILE A 326 34.05 47.43 18.15
C ILE A 326 33.38 48.60 17.42
N SER A 327 32.09 48.49 17.10
CA SER A 327 31.32 49.55 16.46
C SER A 327 31.34 50.85 17.27
N ASN A 328 31.13 50.75 18.59
CA ASN A 328 31.17 51.90 19.48
C ASN A 328 32.57 52.54 19.56
N SER A 329 33.63 51.73 19.54
CA SER A 329 35.01 52.22 19.50
C SER A 329 35.32 52.97 18.19
N ILE A 330 34.81 52.48 17.05
CA ILE A 330 34.98 53.12 15.74
C ILE A 330 34.28 54.49 15.72
N ASN A 331 33.04 54.57 16.18
CA ASN A 331 32.30 55.83 16.20
C ASN A 331 33.02 56.90 17.04
N ARG A 332 33.58 56.54 18.20
CA ARG A 332 34.39 57.47 19.02
C ARG A 332 35.66 57.93 18.32
N PHE A 333 36.28 57.04 17.54
CA PHE A 333 37.46 57.39 16.76
C PHE A 333 37.11 58.38 15.65
N GLU A 334 35.99 58.18 14.96
CA GLU A 334 35.48 59.09 13.93
C GLU A 334 35.20 60.49 14.49
N GLU A 335 34.53 60.59 15.64
CA GLU A 335 34.31 61.87 16.33
C GLU A 335 35.62 62.57 16.72
N SER A 336 36.60 61.80 17.23
CA SER A 336 37.91 62.33 17.60
C SER A 336 38.66 62.84 16.37
N TYR A 337 38.58 62.11 15.25
CA TYR A 337 39.17 62.50 13.98
C TYR A 337 38.56 63.79 13.44
N GLU A 338 37.23 63.91 13.45
CA GLU A 338 36.53 65.12 12.99
C GLU A 338 36.96 66.35 13.80
N ASN A 339 37.14 66.20 15.11
CA ASN A 339 37.64 67.27 15.98
C ASN A 339 39.09 67.66 15.65
N ILE A 340 39.98 66.68 15.45
CA ILE A 340 41.37 66.95 15.03
C ILE A 340 41.40 67.65 13.66
N SER A 341 40.56 67.24 12.72
CA SER A 341 40.42 67.87 11.40
C SER A 341 39.97 69.33 11.52
N LYS A 342 38.98 69.62 12.39
CA LYS A 342 38.52 71.00 12.65
C LYS A 342 39.62 71.87 13.27
N GLU A 343 40.35 71.36 14.26
CA GLU A 343 41.43 72.11 14.91
C GLU A 343 42.62 72.35 13.98
N THR A 344 43.02 71.35 13.19
CA THR A 344 44.08 71.51 12.17
C THR A 344 43.70 72.54 11.10
N ALA A 345 42.43 72.58 10.65
CA ALA A 345 41.95 73.62 9.74
C ALA A 345 42.02 75.03 10.36
N LYS A 346 41.78 75.18 11.67
CA LYS A 346 41.96 76.48 12.37
C LYS A 346 43.42 76.90 12.39
N VAL A 347 44.33 75.97 12.73
CA VAL A 347 45.78 76.23 12.72
C VAL A 347 46.25 76.66 11.33
N TYR A 348 45.77 75.98 10.27
CA TYR A 348 46.10 76.33 8.89
C TYR A 348 45.71 77.78 8.56
N LYS A 349 44.49 78.19 8.91
CA LYS A 349 44.02 79.58 8.70
C LYS A 349 44.87 80.61 9.44
N VAL A 350 45.35 80.30 10.64
CA VAL A 350 46.24 81.19 11.40
C VAL A 350 47.59 81.32 10.71
N LEU A 351 48.21 80.19 10.33
CA LEU A 351 49.50 80.17 9.65
C LEU A 351 49.45 80.89 8.29
N GLU A 352 48.37 80.71 7.52
CA GLU A 352 48.17 81.40 6.25
C GLU A 352 48.09 82.93 6.44
N LYS A 353 47.34 83.40 7.44
CA LYS A 353 47.26 84.82 7.79
C LYS A 353 48.63 85.36 8.22
N SER A 354 49.34 84.64 9.07
CA SER A 354 50.69 85.04 9.52
C SER A 354 51.66 85.14 8.34
N SER A 355 51.67 84.16 7.43
CA SER A 355 52.50 84.16 6.22
C SER A 355 52.28 85.42 5.37
N LYS A 356 51.01 85.78 5.10
CA LYS A 356 50.64 87.01 4.36
C LYS A 356 51.18 88.29 5.02
N ILE A 357 51.04 88.41 6.34
CA ILE A 357 51.54 89.56 7.09
C ILE A 357 53.07 89.69 6.98
N TYR A 358 53.79 88.56 7.02
CA TYR A 358 55.26 88.58 6.90
C TYR A 358 55.75 88.89 5.48
N SER A 359 54.98 88.56 4.44
CA SER A 359 55.33 88.92 3.07
C SER A 359 55.21 90.41 2.74
N GLU A 360 54.49 91.19 3.55
CA GLU A 360 54.22 92.63 3.31
C GLU A 360 55.22 93.59 4.01
N LYS A 361 56.08 93.10 4.91
CA LYS A 361 57.10 93.93 5.59
C LYS A 361 58.49 93.71 5.00
N GLU A 362 58.91 94.61 4.12
CA GLU A 362 60.29 94.67 3.64
C GLU A 362 61.26 95.01 4.79
N GLU A 363 62.32 94.20 4.89
CA GLU A 363 63.51 94.37 5.74
C GLU A 363 63.58 93.64 7.10
N PHE A 364 62.54 92.89 7.53
CA PHE A 364 62.72 91.86 8.57
C PHE A 364 62.15 90.50 8.16
N SER A 365 63.09 89.62 7.79
CA SER A 365 63.03 88.15 7.78
C SER A 365 62.46 87.40 6.55
N LYS A 366 63.26 87.34 5.47
CA LYS A 366 63.19 86.21 4.51
C LYS A 366 63.30 84.86 5.24
N GLU A 367 64.09 84.80 6.32
CA GLU A 367 64.33 83.60 7.13
C GLU A 367 63.06 83.09 7.84
N ARG A 368 62.27 83.95 8.50
CA ARG A 368 61.01 83.50 9.13
C ARG A 368 59.93 83.16 8.11
N ALA A 369 59.89 83.84 6.96
CA ALA A 369 58.98 83.47 5.88
C ALA A 369 59.32 82.07 5.32
N GLU A 370 60.61 81.75 5.23
CA GLU A 370 61.07 80.41 4.84
C GLU A 370 60.75 79.35 5.89
N ASP A 371 60.92 79.65 7.18
CA ASP A 371 60.54 78.74 8.27
C ASP A 371 59.02 78.48 8.32
N ILE A 372 58.20 79.52 8.12
CA ILE A 372 56.74 79.38 8.01
C ILE A 372 56.38 78.55 6.78
N SER A 373 57.08 78.72 5.65
CA SER A 373 56.89 77.90 4.45
C SER A 373 57.24 76.43 4.69
N LYS A 374 58.34 76.15 5.39
CA LYS A 374 58.73 74.78 5.78
C LYS A 374 57.70 74.16 6.72
N LEU A 375 57.21 74.91 7.72
CA LEU A 375 56.14 74.46 8.61
C LEU A 375 54.84 74.15 7.85
N LEU A 376 54.45 75.01 6.92
CA LEU A 376 53.26 74.78 6.08
C LEU A 376 53.41 73.53 5.19
N LYS A 377 54.60 73.30 4.61
CA LYS A 377 54.88 72.07 3.83
C LYS A 377 54.81 70.82 4.70
N THR A 378 55.43 70.83 5.88
CA THR A 378 55.38 69.71 6.83
C THR A 378 53.95 69.44 7.30
N LEU A 379 53.18 70.51 7.56
CA LEU A 379 51.79 70.37 7.99
C LEU A 379 50.90 69.80 6.87
N ASN A 380 51.09 70.23 5.63
CA ASN A 380 50.40 69.66 4.47
C ASN A 380 50.75 68.18 4.26
N LEU A 381 52.02 67.81 4.40
CA LEU A 381 52.44 66.41 4.30
C LEU A 381 51.82 65.55 5.41
N ASN A 382 51.73 66.09 6.64
CA ASN A 382 51.05 65.40 7.73
C ASN A 382 49.54 65.26 7.49
N ILE A 383 48.88 66.27 6.92
CA ILE A 383 47.46 66.19 6.53
C ILE A 383 47.26 65.13 5.44
N GLU A 384 48.15 65.06 4.45
CA GLU A 384 48.09 64.07 3.38
C GLU A 384 48.26 62.63 3.91
N ILE A 385 49.21 62.42 4.83
CA ILE A 385 49.39 61.13 5.52
C ILE A 385 48.13 60.77 6.33
N LEU A 386 47.55 61.74 7.04
CA LEU A 386 46.35 61.54 7.84
C LEU A 386 45.16 61.10 6.98
N ASN A 387 44.92 61.79 5.86
CA ASN A 387 43.85 61.45 4.91
C ASN A 387 44.07 60.06 4.29
N LYS A 388 45.30 59.73 3.89
CA LYS A 388 45.60 58.39 3.34
C LYS A 388 45.35 57.27 4.36
N ASN A 389 45.65 57.50 5.63
CA ASN A 389 45.34 56.55 6.70
C ASN A 389 43.83 56.42 6.91
N PHE A 390 43.08 57.50 6.74
CA PHE A 390 41.62 57.49 6.82
C PHE A 390 41.01 56.67 5.67
N ASP A 391 41.47 56.87 4.43
CA ASP A 391 41.01 56.10 3.27
C ASP A 391 41.25 54.58 3.46
N ILE A 392 42.38 54.20 4.06
CA ILE A 392 42.69 52.80 4.39
C ILE A 392 41.70 52.26 5.42
N LEU A 393 41.39 53.04 6.46
CA LEU A 393 40.41 52.65 7.49
C LEU A 393 39.00 52.51 6.91
N GLU A 394 38.58 53.44 6.06
CA GLU A 394 37.27 53.39 5.39
C GLU A 394 37.16 52.17 4.46
N SER A 395 38.24 51.83 3.75
CA SER A 395 38.31 50.61 2.93
C SER A 395 38.21 49.33 3.77
N ILE A 396 38.93 49.25 4.89
CA ILE A 396 38.83 48.13 5.83
C ILE A 396 37.40 48.01 6.38
N PHE A 397 36.78 49.13 6.74
CA PHE A 397 35.42 49.17 7.27
C PHE A 397 34.38 48.71 6.23
N SER A 398 34.50 49.19 4.99
CA SER A 398 33.64 48.82 3.87
C SER A 398 33.73 47.32 3.55
N HIS A 399 34.95 46.78 3.53
CA HIS A 399 35.17 45.34 3.36
C HIS A 399 34.51 44.52 4.48
N TYR A 400 34.54 45.04 5.71
CA TYR A 400 33.97 44.38 6.88
C TYR A 400 32.44 44.38 6.87
N GLN A 401 31.81 45.52 6.57
CA GLN A 401 30.35 45.65 6.35
C GLN A 401 29.86 44.68 5.27
N TRP A 402 30.63 44.53 4.19
CA TRP A 402 30.34 43.56 3.14
C TRP A 402 30.38 42.11 3.64
N GLN A 403 31.33 41.73 4.50
CA GLN A 403 31.37 40.38 5.07
C GLN A 403 30.18 40.08 6.00
N LEU A 404 29.75 41.06 6.79
CA LEU A 404 28.60 40.95 7.70
C LEU A 404 27.30 40.71 6.91
N SER A 405 27.01 41.53 5.90
CA SER A 405 25.82 41.36 5.05
C SER A 405 25.78 40.00 4.33
N ARG A 406 26.94 39.40 4.03
CA ARG A 406 27.03 38.07 3.42
C ARG A 406 26.75 36.94 4.41
N GLN A 407 27.08 37.12 5.68
CA GLN A 407 26.77 36.16 6.75
C GLN A 407 25.27 36.14 7.05
N GLU A 408 24.63 37.31 7.14
CA GLU A 408 23.18 37.42 7.38
C GLU A 408 22.36 36.76 6.25
N ASN A 409 22.75 36.97 4.99
CA ASN A 409 22.08 36.34 3.85
C ASN A 409 22.24 34.80 3.82
N LYS A 410 23.34 34.24 4.32
CA LYS A 410 23.51 32.77 4.42
C LYS A 410 22.62 32.14 5.49
N VAL A 411 22.26 32.88 6.54
CA VAL A 411 21.36 32.42 7.59
C VAL A 411 19.90 32.41 7.11
N LEU A 412 19.51 33.36 6.26
CA LEU A 412 18.15 33.45 5.70
C LEU A 412 17.85 32.40 4.62
N VAL A 413 18.85 31.92 3.87
CA VAL A 413 18.67 30.88 2.83
C VAL A 413 18.58 29.46 3.40
N LYS A 414 18.90 29.26 4.69
CA LYS A 414 18.81 27.96 5.38
C LYS A 414 17.57 27.81 6.28
N LYS A 415 16.76 28.85 6.41
CA LYS A 415 15.38 28.77 6.93
C LYS A 415 14.43 28.61 5.75
#